data_AF-A0A372QNL1-F1
#
_entry.id   AF-A0A372QNL1-F1
#
_cell.length_a   1.000
_cell.length_b   1.000
_cell.length_c   1.000
_cell.angle_alpha   90.00
_cell.angle_beta   90.00
_cell.angle_gamma   90.00
#
_symmetry.space_group_name_H-M   'P 1'
#
loop_
_entity.id
_entity.type
_entity.pdbx_description
1 polymer ?
#
loop_
_entity_poly.entity_id
_entity_poly.type
_entity_poly.pdbx_seq_one_letter_code
_entity_poly.pdbx_strand_id
1 'polypeptide(L)'
;MIKPSSIKLFLKYRFISIIILLLLLTEVNLAIDNRLDSPKNINNFHLVVDFSLTMIVFGLIGCVYVFYRIYKQWIYSKRKLAIIYRLPFYTACTDFLINCNFFINMLHTAIYAQVWDDTPCKIIGALNWAFLTINLCFYAVIAVITYLRICREINFNYGKYDYKLWLIVIAGSIIIQLINLQNNGKREYW
;
A
#
# COMPACT_ATOMS: atom_id res chain seq x y z
N MET A 1 -13.66 21.33 20.91
CA MET A 1 -12.90 20.87 22.10
C MET A 1 -13.09 19.36 22.22
N ILE A 2 -12.23 18.57 21.58
CA ILE A 2 -12.41 17.11 21.43
C ILE A 2 -11.89 16.42 22.69
N LYS A 3 -12.76 15.68 23.38
CA LYS A 3 -12.49 15.02 24.66
C LYS A 3 -11.38 13.95 24.51
N PRO A 4 -10.44 13.85 25.46
CA PRO A 4 -9.31 12.92 25.41
C PRO A 4 -9.68 11.43 25.62
N SER A 5 -10.97 11.07 25.66
CA SER A 5 -11.44 9.70 25.87
C SER A 5 -11.56 8.86 24.59
N SER A 6 -11.80 9.49 23.43
CA SER A 6 -12.01 8.76 22.17
C SER A 6 -10.72 8.11 21.63
N ILE A 7 -9.56 8.66 21.96
CA ILE A 7 -8.25 8.15 21.53
C ILE A 7 -7.84 6.88 22.30
N LYS A 8 -8.31 6.72 23.54
CA LYS A 8 -8.07 5.49 24.33
C LYS A 8 -8.94 4.31 23.89
N LEU A 9 -10.04 4.56 23.17
CA LEU A 9 -10.95 3.51 22.70
C LEU A 9 -10.32 2.68 21.57
N PHE A 10 -9.63 3.34 20.63
CA PHE A 10 -9.01 2.69 19.46
C PHE A 10 -7.84 1.75 19.82
N LEU A 11 -7.19 1.97 20.96
CA LEU A 11 -6.10 1.11 21.44
C LEU A 11 -6.57 -0.22 22.04
N LYS A 12 -7.86 -0.37 22.38
CA LYS A 12 -8.38 -1.53 23.12
C LYS A 12 -9.00 -2.62 22.23
N TYR A 13 -9.47 -2.32 21.02
CA TYR A 13 -10.25 -3.28 20.22
C TYR A 13 -9.59 -3.66 18.90
N ARG A 14 -8.79 -4.75 18.91
CA ARG A 14 -8.30 -5.46 17.70
C ARG A 14 -9.43 -5.91 16.75
N PHE A 15 -10.67 -5.96 17.24
CA PHE A 15 -11.84 -6.46 16.53
C PHE A 15 -12.52 -5.44 15.60
N ILE A 16 -12.23 -4.14 15.69
CA ILE A 16 -12.90 -3.14 14.82
C ILE A 16 -12.55 -3.36 13.35
N SER A 17 -11.29 -3.72 13.05
CA SER A 17 -10.87 -4.08 11.69
C SER A 17 -11.60 -5.33 11.17
N ILE A 18 -11.83 -6.32 12.05
CA ILE A 18 -12.54 -7.55 11.72
C ILE A 18 -14.03 -7.26 11.48
N ILE A 19 -14.65 -6.39 12.28
CA ILE A 19 -16.07 -6.02 12.13
C ILE A 19 -16.30 -5.26 10.82
N ILE A 20 -15.39 -4.35 10.46
CA ILE A 20 -15.44 -3.64 9.18
C ILE A 20 -15.26 -4.63 8.01
N LEU A 21 -14.28 -5.53 8.10
CA LEU A 21 -14.05 -6.59 7.11
C LEU A 21 -15.25 -7.53 6.97
N LEU A 22 -15.91 -7.89 8.08
CA LEU A 22 -17.11 -8.73 8.10
C LEU A 22 -18.31 -8.02 7.46
N LEU A 23 -18.53 -6.74 7.79
CA LEU A 23 -19.58 -5.90 7.19
C LEU A 23 -19.40 -5.79 5.67
N LEU A 24 -18.17 -5.63 5.20
CA LEU A 24 -17.82 -5.58 3.79
C LEU A 24 -18.00 -6.93 3.07
N LEU A 25 -17.65 -8.03 3.72
CA LEU A 25 -17.91 -9.40 3.22
C LEU A 25 -19.41 -9.72 3.11
N THR A 26 -20.24 -9.11 3.97
CA THR A 26 -21.69 -9.32 3.97
C THR A 26 -22.34 -8.61 2.78
N GLU A 27 -21.89 -7.40 2.43
CA GLU A 27 -22.30 -6.68 1.22
C GLU A 27 -21.84 -7.39 -0.07
N VAL A 28 -20.62 -7.94 -0.09
CA VAL A 28 -20.08 -8.69 -1.25
C VAL A 28 -20.84 -10.00 -1.49
N ASN A 29 -21.22 -10.74 -0.45
CA ASN A 29 -21.99 -11.98 -0.60
C ASN A 29 -23.41 -11.76 -1.15
N LEU A 30 -23.95 -10.54 -1.05
CA LEU A 30 -25.26 -10.19 -1.61
C LEU A 30 -25.22 -9.96 -3.13
N ALA A 31 -24.03 -9.79 -3.71
CA ALA A 31 -23.83 -9.45 -5.11
C ALA A 31 -23.49 -10.65 -6.03
N ILE A 32 -23.43 -11.88 -5.49
CA ILE A 32 -22.84 -13.05 -6.18
C ILE A 32 -23.69 -13.59 -7.35
N ASP A 33 -24.96 -13.20 -7.51
CA ASP A 33 -25.86 -13.96 -8.40
C ASP A 33 -26.08 -13.40 -9.82
N ASN A 34 -25.24 -12.51 -10.36
CA ASN A 34 -25.46 -12.01 -11.73
C ASN A 34 -24.17 -11.83 -12.56
N ARG A 35 -24.08 -12.61 -13.65
CA ARG A 35 -23.09 -12.46 -14.74
C ARG A 35 -23.00 -11.00 -15.24
N LEU A 36 -21.78 -10.59 -15.60
CA LEU A 36 -21.36 -9.21 -15.86
C LEU A 36 -21.84 -8.57 -17.19
N ASP A 37 -22.93 -9.04 -17.80
CA ASP A 37 -23.27 -8.68 -19.20
C ASP A 37 -24.55 -7.82 -19.37
N SER A 38 -25.16 -7.30 -18.29
CA SER A 38 -26.45 -6.59 -18.38
C SER A 38 -26.43 -5.19 -17.73
N PRO A 39 -27.16 -4.18 -18.27
CA PRO A 39 -27.24 -2.81 -17.75
C PRO A 39 -27.77 -2.66 -16.31
N LYS A 40 -28.14 -3.76 -15.65
CA LYS A 40 -28.50 -3.81 -14.22
C LYS A 40 -27.28 -3.84 -13.25
N ASN A 41 -26.05 -3.97 -13.76
CA ASN A 41 -24.83 -4.13 -12.94
C ASN A 41 -24.07 -2.83 -12.62
N ILE A 42 -24.59 -1.66 -13.00
CA ILE A 42 -24.02 -0.35 -12.64
C ILE A 42 -23.87 -0.22 -11.12
N ASN A 43 -24.85 -0.70 -10.34
CA ASN A 43 -24.77 -0.69 -8.87
C ASN A 43 -23.62 -1.56 -8.33
N ASN A 44 -23.39 -2.74 -8.91
CA ASN A 44 -22.29 -3.62 -8.49
C ASN A 44 -20.92 -3.01 -8.83
N PHE A 45 -20.81 -2.36 -9.99
CA PHE A 45 -19.61 -1.63 -10.37
C PHE A 45 -19.32 -0.46 -9.43
N HIS A 46 -20.33 0.38 -9.13
CA HIS A 46 -20.17 1.48 -8.18
C HIS A 46 -19.82 0.98 -6.78
N LEU A 47 -20.42 -0.12 -6.31
CA LEU A 47 -20.09 -0.71 -5.01
C LEU A 47 -18.60 -1.09 -4.92
N VAL A 48 -18.07 -1.75 -5.95
CA VAL A 48 -16.64 -2.14 -5.98
C VAL A 48 -15.72 -0.91 -6.02
N VAL A 49 -16.06 0.10 -6.82
CA VAL A 49 -15.27 1.33 -6.94
C VAL A 49 -15.29 2.12 -5.64
N ASP A 50 -16.47 2.34 -5.05
CA ASP A 50 -16.65 3.04 -3.78
C ASP A 50 -15.92 2.31 -2.65
N PHE A 51 -16.08 1.00 -2.57
CA PHE A 51 -15.37 0.18 -1.60
C PHE A 51 -13.85 0.31 -1.74
N SER A 52 -13.33 0.19 -2.96
CA SER A 52 -11.90 0.34 -3.23
C SER A 52 -11.39 1.73 -2.82
N LEU A 53 -12.14 2.78 -3.12
CA LEU A 53 -11.78 4.16 -2.78
C LEU A 53 -11.74 4.38 -1.27
N THR A 54 -12.71 3.83 -0.52
CA THR A 54 -12.67 3.88 0.95
C THR A 54 -11.44 3.19 1.54
N MET A 55 -11.07 2.01 1.03
CA MET A 55 -9.89 1.27 1.48
C MET A 55 -8.59 2.03 1.19
N ILE A 56 -8.49 2.66 0.01
CA ILE A 56 -7.34 3.50 -0.36
C ILE A 56 -7.22 4.69 0.59
N VAL A 57 -8.33 5.36 0.92
CA VAL A 57 -8.34 6.49 1.88
C VAL A 57 -7.87 6.04 3.27
N PHE A 58 -8.34 4.88 3.75
CA PHE A 58 -7.84 4.32 5.01
C PHE A 58 -6.34 4.00 4.93
N GLY A 59 -5.86 3.48 3.81
CA GLY A 59 -4.43 3.25 3.55
C GLY A 59 -3.60 4.54 3.64
N LEU A 60 -4.06 5.62 3.00
CA LEU A 60 -3.41 6.93 3.05
C LEU A 60 -3.36 7.51 4.47
N ILE A 61 -4.48 7.44 5.20
CA ILE A 61 -4.54 7.87 6.61
C ILE A 61 -3.55 7.07 7.46
N GLY A 62 -3.46 5.75 7.24
CA GLY A 62 -2.49 4.88 7.88
C GLY A 62 -1.04 5.31 7.62
N CYS A 63 -0.71 5.62 6.37
CA CYS A 63 0.63 6.11 6.00
C CYS A 63 0.97 7.44 6.68
N VAL A 64 0.04 8.41 6.65
CA VAL A 64 0.21 9.71 7.33
C VAL A 64 0.41 9.53 8.84
N TYR A 65 -0.33 8.62 9.47
CA TYR A 65 -0.15 8.31 10.88
C TYR A 65 1.24 7.74 11.18
N VAL A 66 1.76 6.83 10.33
CA VAL A 66 3.12 6.30 10.47
C VAL A 66 4.16 7.41 10.35
N PHE A 67 4.03 8.30 9.35
CA PHE A 67 4.92 9.47 9.21
C PHE A 67 4.88 10.36 10.45
N TYR A 68 3.69 10.66 10.97
CA TYR A 68 3.53 11.45 12.19
C TYR A 68 4.21 10.80 13.40
N ARG A 69 4.02 9.49 13.61
CA ARG A 69 4.65 8.73 14.70
C ARG A 69 6.18 8.77 14.61
N ILE A 70 6.71 8.59 13.41
CA ILE A 70 8.16 8.57 13.17
C ILE A 70 8.75 9.97 13.33
N TYR A 71 8.07 11.00 12.84
CA TYR A 71 8.45 12.40 13.05
C TYR A 71 8.52 12.75 14.53
N LYS A 72 7.50 12.37 15.31
CA LYS A 72 7.49 12.59 16.77
C LYS A 72 8.65 11.87 17.45
N GLN A 73 8.92 10.61 17.07
CA GLN A 73 10.04 9.82 17.59
C GLN A 73 11.40 10.44 17.24
N TRP A 74 11.52 11.00 16.04
CA TRP A 74 12.74 11.67 15.56
C TRP A 74 13.07 12.91 16.39
N ILE A 75 12.05 13.70 16.77
CA ILE A 75 12.20 14.85 17.67
C ILE A 75 12.70 14.40 19.05
N TYR A 76 12.04 13.40 19.66
CA TYR A 76 12.43 12.92 21.00
C TYR A 76 13.84 12.32 21.04
N SER A 77 14.26 11.67 19.96
CA SER A 77 15.56 10.98 19.87
C SER A 77 16.72 11.89 19.44
N LYS A 78 16.62 13.22 19.65
CA LYS A 78 17.64 14.22 19.28
C LYS A 78 18.14 14.06 17.83
N ARG A 79 17.21 13.84 16.89
CA ARG A 79 17.46 13.62 15.45
C ARG A 79 18.23 12.34 15.08
N LYS A 80 18.46 11.41 16.02
CA LYS A 80 19.03 10.09 15.74
C LYS A 80 17.94 9.03 15.74
N LEU A 81 17.54 8.56 14.56
CA LEU A 81 16.52 7.53 14.42
C LEU A 81 17.16 6.15 14.33
N ALA A 82 16.76 5.20 15.19
CA ALA A 82 17.21 3.81 15.13
C ALA A 82 16.62 3.11 13.89
N ILE A 83 17.34 2.11 13.35
CA ILE A 83 16.92 1.37 12.14
C ILE A 83 15.52 0.74 12.25
N ILE A 84 15.10 0.38 13.47
CA ILE A 84 13.77 -0.16 13.78
C ILE A 84 12.65 0.78 13.31
N TYR A 85 12.87 2.09 13.37
CA TYR A 85 11.87 3.08 12.96
C TYR A 85 12.04 3.52 11.49
N ARG A 86 13.22 3.31 10.90
CA ARG A 86 13.49 3.67 9.50
C ARG A 86 12.91 2.66 8.52
N LEU A 87 12.93 1.39 8.88
CA LEU A 87 12.37 0.32 8.05
C LEU A 87 10.84 0.51 7.81
N PRO A 88 10.01 0.74 8.85
CA PRO A 88 8.59 1.09 8.67
C PRO A 88 8.37 2.43 7.95
N PHE A 89 9.32 3.36 8.05
CA PHE A 89 9.24 4.62 7.30
C PHE A 89 9.33 4.37 5.79
N TYR A 90 10.28 3.53 5.37
CA TYR A 90 10.49 3.24 3.95
C TYR A 90 9.33 2.48 3.33
N THR A 91 8.75 1.50 4.04
CA THR A 91 7.54 0.82 3.58
C THR A 91 6.37 1.79 3.49
N ALA A 92 6.16 2.64 4.51
CA ALA A 92 5.10 3.65 4.48
C ALA A 92 5.25 4.65 3.32
N CYS A 93 6.47 5.03 2.94
CA CYS A 93 6.72 5.85 1.74
C CYS A 93 6.26 5.14 0.46
N THR A 94 6.61 3.87 0.30
CA THR A 94 6.21 3.11 -0.89
C THR A 94 4.71 2.78 -0.90
N ASP A 95 4.12 2.44 0.26
CA ASP A 95 2.68 2.25 0.42
C ASP A 95 1.91 3.54 0.10
N PHE A 96 2.44 4.70 0.49
CA PHE A 96 1.85 5.99 0.15
C PHE A 96 1.84 6.21 -1.38
N LEU A 97 2.95 5.94 -2.07
CA LEU A 97 3.02 6.05 -3.54
C LEU A 97 2.07 5.09 -4.25
N ILE A 98 1.98 3.84 -3.77
CA ILE A 98 1.03 2.84 -4.29
C ILE A 98 -0.40 3.35 -4.12
N ASN A 99 -0.77 3.79 -2.92
CA ASN A 99 -2.11 4.27 -2.63
C ASN A 99 -2.45 5.54 -3.43
N CYS A 100 -1.51 6.47 -3.63
CA CYS A 100 -1.73 7.64 -4.48
C CYS A 100 -1.97 7.25 -5.94
N ASN A 101 -1.20 6.31 -6.48
CA ASN A 101 -1.37 5.85 -7.87
C ASN A 101 -2.72 5.14 -8.05
N PHE A 102 -3.07 4.22 -7.15
CA PHE A 102 -4.40 3.59 -7.14
C PHE A 102 -5.52 4.59 -6.95
N PHE A 103 -5.34 5.62 -6.13
CA PHE A 103 -6.34 6.67 -5.93
C PHE A 103 -6.61 7.42 -7.23
N ILE A 104 -5.57 7.86 -7.94
CA ILE A 104 -5.72 8.56 -9.23
C ILE A 104 -6.41 7.65 -10.26
N ASN A 105 -5.99 6.38 -10.33
CA ASN A 105 -6.58 5.42 -11.26
C ASN A 105 -8.07 5.19 -10.96
N MET A 106 -8.41 4.95 -9.69
CA MET A 106 -9.78 4.65 -9.28
C MET A 106 -10.68 5.89 -9.36
N LEU A 107 -10.15 7.09 -9.08
CA LEU A 107 -10.88 8.35 -9.19
C LEU A 107 -11.27 8.66 -10.65
N HIS A 108 -10.38 8.40 -11.61
CA HIS A 108 -10.72 8.54 -13.03
C HIS A 108 -11.85 7.59 -13.43
N THR A 109 -11.75 6.32 -13.04
CA THR A 109 -12.78 5.31 -13.28
C THR A 109 -14.11 5.69 -12.61
N ALA A 110 -14.08 6.30 -11.43
CA ALA A 110 -15.30 6.73 -10.72
C ALA A 110 -16.01 7.91 -11.42
N ILE A 111 -15.25 8.88 -11.95
CA ILE A 111 -15.82 10.09 -12.57
C ILE A 111 -16.32 9.80 -13.99
N TYR A 112 -15.52 9.09 -14.79
CA TYR A 112 -15.79 8.92 -16.21
C TYR A 112 -16.39 7.56 -16.56
N ALA A 113 -16.55 6.66 -15.57
CA ALA A 113 -17.02 5.28 -15.77
C ALA A 113 -16.23 4.51 -16.85
N GLN A 114 -15.00 4.93 -17.13
CA GLN A 114 -14.13 4.38 -18.16
C GLN A 114 -12.69 4.28 -17.67
N VAL A 115 -11.96 3.34 -18.24
CA VAL A 115 -10.51 3.20 -18.03
C VAL A 115 -9.75 4.29 -18.80
N TRP A 116 -8.49 4.49 -18.43
CA TRP A 116 -7.60 5.40 -19.15
C TRP A 116 -7.38 4.96 -20.59
N ASP A 117 -7.14 5.94 -21.47
CA ASP A 117 -6.70 5.69 -22.84
C ASP A 117 -5.36 4.93 -22.91
N ASP A 118 -5.05 4.41 -24.09
CA ASP A 118 -3.99 3.45 -24.36
C ASP A 118 -2.61 3.83 -23.77
N THR A 119 -2.17 5.07 -23.94
CA THR A 119 -0.89 5.59 -23.41
C THR A 119 -0.90 5.80 -21.89
N PRO A 120 -1.82 6.58 -21.30
CA PRO A 120 -1.85 6.79 -19.85
C PRO A 120 -2.09 5.50 -19.06
N CYS A 121 -2.90 4.57 -19.58
CA CYS A 121 -3.14 3.26 -18.95
C CYS A 121 -1.84 2.45 -18.79
N LYS A 122 -1.01 2.40 -19.84
CA LYS A 122 0.30 1.72 -19.80
C LYS A 122 1.24 2.33 -18.77
N ILE A 123 1.28 3.66 -18.68
CA ILE A 123 2.13 4.38 -17.73
C ILE A 123 1.68 4.10 -16.28
N ILE A 124 0.38 4.21 -16.00
CA ILE A 124 -0.19 3.95 -14.67
C ILE A 124 0.04 2.49 -14.26
N GLY A 125 -0.19 1.55 -15.19
CA GLY A 125 0.07 0.13 -14.98
C GLY A 125 1.55 -0.16 -14.69
N ALA A 126 2.46 0.42 -15.46
CA ALA A 126 3.90 0.27 -15.25
C ALA A 126 4.35 0.85 -13.90
N LEU A 127 3.86 2.04 -13.52
CA LEU A 127 4.15 2.66 -12.24
C LEU A 127 3.59 1.83 -11.07
N ASN A 128 2.37 1.31 -11.18
CA ASN A 128 1.79 0.44 -10.15
C ASN A 128 2.62 -0.82 -9.95
N TRP A 129 2.98 -1.50 -11.05
CA TRP A 129 3.83 -2.68 -10.99
C TRP A 129 5.21 -2.37 -10.38
N ALA A 130 5.80 -1.24 -10.76
CA ALA A 130 7.07 -0.81 -10.22
C ALA A 130 7.00 -0.55 -8.72
N PHE A 131 6.02 0.21 -8.25
CA PHE A 131 5.88 0.51 -6.82
C PHE A 131 5.57 -0.74 -5.99
N LEU A 132 4.72 -1.65 -6.48
CA LEU A 132 4.44 -2.94 -5.83
C LEU A 132 5.70 -3.79 -5.69
N THR A 133 6.52 -3.87 -6.75
CA THR A 133 7.76 -4.64 -6.72
C THR A 133 8.76 -4.05 -5.72
N ILE A 134 8.93 -2.73 -5.71
CA ILE A 134 9.79 -2.03 -4.74
C ILE A 134 9.32 -2.30 -3.31
N ASN A 135 8.01 -2.21 -3.05
CA ASN A 135 7.42 -2.45 -1.74
C ASN A 135 7.66 -3.89 -1.27
N LEU A 136 7.45 -4.88 -2.14
CA LEU A 136 7.71 -6.29 -1.84
C LEU A 136 9.19 -6.55 -1.51
N CYS A 137 10.11 -5.96 -2.28
CA CYS A 137 11.53 -6.04 -2.01
C CYS A 137 11.90 -5.38 -0.65
N PHE A 138 11.27 -4.27 -0.27
CA PHE A 138 11.44 -3.70 1.06
C PHE A 138 11.00 -4.66 2.16
N TYR A 139 9.82 -5.29 2.03
CA TYR A 139 9.36 -6.27 3.01
C TYR A 139 10.31 -7.47 3.12
N ALA A 140 10.88 -7.95 2.01
CA ALA A 140 11.89 -9.00 2.02
C ALA A 140 13.16 -8.57 2.79
N VAL A 141 13.68 -7.37 2.52
CA VAL A 141 14.85 -6.83 3.24
C VAL A 141 14.55 -6.65 4.73
N ILE A 142 13.36 -6.19 5.09
CA ILE A 142 12.93 -6.04 6.48
C ILE A 142 12.88 -7.40 7.19
N ALA A 143 12.33 -8.43 6.53
CA ALA A 143 12.29 -9.78 7.08
C ALA A 143 13.69 -10.33 7.34
N VAL A 144 14.62 -10.17 6.38
CA VAL A 144 16.02 -10.59 6.53
C VAL A 144 16.73 -9.84 7.65
N ILE A 145 16.60 -8.52 7.72
CA ILE A 145 17.22 -7.72 8.80
C ILE A 145 16.64 -8.12 10.17
N THR A 146 15.34 -8.36 10.23
CA THR A 146 14.66 -8.78 11.46
C THR A 146 15.16 -10.16 11.91
N TYR A 147 15.28 -11.11 10.99
CA TYR A 147 15.86 -12.42 11.25
C TYR A 147 17.30 -12.33 11.75
N LEU A 148 18.16 -11.55 11.07
CA LEU A 148 19.56 -11.40 11.46
C LEU A 148 19.72 -10.74 12.84
N ARG A 149 18.85 -9.78 13.17
CA ARG A 149 18.85 -9.16 14.49
C ARG A 149 18.37 -10.12 15.59
N ILE A 150 17.27 -10.85 15.37
CA ILE A 150 16.66 -11.67 16.43
C ILE A 150 17.39 -13.00 16.60
N CYS A 151 17.69 -13.68 15.50
CA CYS A 151 18.23 -15.04 15.53
C CYS A 151 19.76 -15.08 15.53
N ARG A 152 20.43 -14.04 15.02
CA ARG A 152 21.90 -13.98 14.96
C ARG A 152 22.52 -12.82 15.75
N GLU A 153 21.70 -11.97 16.39
CA GLU A 153 22.14 -10.80 17.16
C GLU A 153 23.03 -9.80 16.37
N ILE A 154 23.04 -9.90 15.03
CA ILE A 154 23.83 -9.02 14.18
C ILE A 154 23.09 -7.69 14.03
N ASN A 155 23.58 -6.66 14.69
CA ASN A 155 23.02 -5.32 14.62
C ASN A 155 23.65 -4.51 13.49
N PHE A 156 22.94 -4.42 12.36
CA PHE A 156 23.30 -3.48 11.31
C PHE A 156 22.84 -2.07 11.65
N ASN A 157 23.80 -1.14 11.80
CA ASN A 157 23.52 0.26 12.07
C ASN A 157 23.94 1.11 10.86
N TYR A 158 23.06 1.23 9.86
CA TYR A 158 23.39 1.84 8.58
C TYR A 158 23.54 3.38 8.62
N GLY A 159 23.15 4.06 9.70
CA GLY A 159 23.57 5.44 9.96
C GLY A 159 23.34 6.41 8.79
N LYS A 160 24.41 6.91 8.16
CA LYS A 160 24.37 7.81 6.98
C LYS A 160 24.24 7.05 5.64
N TYR A 161 24.43 5.72 5.66
CA TYR A 161 24.46 4.84 4.49
C TYR A 161 23.11 4.20 4.13
N ASP A 162 22.02 4.65 4.74
CA ASP A 162 20.67 4.12 4.46
C ASP A 162 20.26 4.24 2.99
N TYR A 163 20.79 5.23 2.25
CA TYR A 163 20.56 5.37 0.81
C TYR A 163 21.07 4.16 0.01
N LYS A 164 22.07 3.42 0.51
CA LYS A 164 22.57 2.19 -0.12
C LYS A 164 21.52 1.08 -0.08
N LEU A 165 20.71 1.02 0.98
CA LEU A 165 19.63 0.03 1.11
C LEU A 165 18.53 0.30 0.07
N TRP A 166 18.15 1.56 -0.11
CA TRP A 166 17.25 1.98 -1.19
C TRP A 166 17.79 1.59 -2.57
N LEU A 167 19.08 1.81 -2.81
CA LEU A 167 19.70 1.47 -4.09
C LEU A 167 19.65 -0.04 -4.37
N ILE A 168 19.95 -0.89 -3.37
CA ILE A 168 19.86 -2.35 -3.51
C ILE A 168 18.42 -2.79 -3.81
N VAL A 169 17.44 -2.21 -3.12
CA VAL A 169 16.02 -2.53 -3.31
C VAL A 169 15.54 -2.11 -4.70
N ILE A 170 15.89 -0.90 -5.14
CA ILE A 170 15.53 -0.40 -6.47
C ILE A 170 16.20 -1.24 -7.56
N ALA A 171 17.49 -1.56 -7.41
CA ALA A 171 18.22 -2.40 -8.36
C ALA A 171 17.60 -3.80 -8.45
N GLY A 172 17.28 -4.43 -7.31
CA GLY A 172 16.60 -5.74 -7.27
C GLY A 172 15.23 -5.70 -7.93
N SER A 173 14.45 -4.63 -7.68
CA SER A 173 13.16 -4.41 -8.32
C SER A 173 13.28 -4.28 -9.84
N ILE A 174 14.27 -3.54 -10.34
CA ILE A 174 14.50 -3.38 -11.79
C ILE A 174 14.85 -4.73 -12.42
N ILE A 175 15.70 -5.54 -11.78
CA ILE A 175 16.06 -6.88 -12.27
C ILE A 175 14.82 -7.76 -12.39
N ILE A 176 13.96 -7.79 -11.36
CA ILE A 176 12.72 -8.55 -11.37
C ILE A 176 11.79 -8.08 -12.49
N GLN A 177 11.68 -6.77 -12.70
CA GLN A 177 10.87 -6.20 -13.77
C GLN A 177 11.40 -6.56 -15.16
N LEU A 178 12.72 -6.55 -15.35
CA LEU A 178 13.35 -6.94 -16.62
C LEU A 178 13.14 -8.42 -16.94
N ILE A 179 13.22 -9.30 -15.93
CA ILE A 179 12.93 -10.74 -16.09
C ILE A 179 11.45 -10.94 -16.46
N ASN A 180 10.55 -10.20 -15.83
CA ASN A 180 9.11 -10.35 -16.05
C ASN A 180 8.58 -9.59 -17.28
N LEU A 181 9.44 -8.82 -17.97
CA LEU A 181 9.06 -8.03 -19.14
C LEU A 181 8.52 -8.92 -20.28
N GLN A 182 9.05 -10.14 -20.41
CA GLN A 182 8.61 -11.11 -21.41
C GLN A 182 7.18 -11.65 -21.15
N ASN A 183 6.71 -11.63 -19.90
CA ASN A 183 5.36 -12.08 -19.53
C ASN A 183 4.33 -10.94 -19.50
N ASN A 184 4.76 -9.68 -19.64
CA ASN A 184 3.90 -8.51 -19.62
C ASN A 184 3.31 -8.15 -21.00
N GLY A 185 3.31 -9.10 -21.95
CA GLY A 185 2.67 -8.94 -23.26
C GLY A 185 1.18 -8.59 -23.13
N LYS A 186 0.61 -7.97 -24.18
CA LYS A 186 -0.82 -7.62 -24.25
C LYS A 186 -1.65 -8.83 -23.77
N ARG A 187 -2.41 -8.65 -22.69
CA ARG A 187 -3.44 -9.62 -22.33
C ARG A 187 -4.51 -9.52 -23.43
N GLU A 188 -4.43 -10.38 -24.44
CA GLU A 188 -5.42 -10.48 -25.53
C GLU A 188 -6.78 -11.02 -25.08
N TYR A 189 -6.98 -11.26 -23.77
CA TYR A 189 -8.18 -11.88 -23.22
C TYR A 189 -8.98 -10.95 -22.29
N TRP A 190 -8.94 -9.63 -22.52
CA TRP A 190 -9.96 -8.68 -22.07
C TRP A 190 -10.16 -7.60 -23.13
#